data_AF-A0A0U1RN26-F1
#
_entry.id   AF-A0A0U1RN26-F1
#
_cell.length_a   1.000
_cell.length_b   1.000
_cell.length_c   1.000
_cell.angle_alpha   90.00
_cell.angle_beta   90.00
_cell.angle_gamma   90.00
#
_symmetry.space_group_name_H-M   'P 1'
#
loop_
_entity.id
_entity.type
_entity.pdbx_description
1 polymer ?
#
loop_
_entity_poly.entity_id
_entity_poly.type
_entity_poly.pdbx_seq_one_letter_code
_entity_poly.pdbx_strand_id
1 'polypeptide(L)'
;MQLTIRKLAYTLAFSTLVLAGCTTASKKTDGQAATPADQASSQQASAASVEFYVAQAKAGDGLMEVKVPDGSLYMQRQPVLTRADLTEAAALVDRQGQNFVGLRFTEAGARKLNDISSKNIGNMLALVIDRELVAAPRIAEPLNRGVLAFGVPSAKAASEIAAKIRGDAGAPAAGVPAAPAPKPAPKP
;
A
#
# COMPACT_ATOMS: atom_id res chain seq x y z
N MET A 1 35.74 -8.46 -42.32
CA MET A 1 36.63 -7.29 -42.52
C MET A 1 36.24 -6.29 -41.43
N GLN A 2 36.80 -6.37 -40.22
CA GLN A 2 38.08 -5.81 -39.73
C GLN A 2 38.11 -4.27 -39.65
N LEU A 3 38.59 -3.78 -38.48
CA LEU A 3 39.12 -2.45 -38.13
C LEU A 3 38.07 -1.36 -37.76
N THR A 4 38.20 -0.54 -36.70
CA THR A 4 39.41 -0.02 -36.03
C THR A 4 39.12 0.50 -34.62
N ILE A 5 40.10 0.32 -33.74
CA ILE A 5 40.24 0.73 -32.34
C ILE A 5 40.59 2.23 -32.23
N ARG A 6 40.13 2.93 -31.17
CA ARG A 6 40.86 4.12 -30.65
C ARG A 6 40.97 4.08 -29.13
N LYS A 7 42.21 3.83 -28.70
CA LYS A 7 42.77 4.04 -27.35
C LYS A 7 43.13 5.52 -27.18
N LEU A 8 42.85 6.10 -26.02
CA LEU A 8 43.55 7.26 -25.45
C LEU A 8 43.84 6.88 -23.99
N ALA A 9 45.01 6.30 -23.69
CA ALA A 9 46.27 6.98 -23.36
C ALA A 9 46.20 7.72 -22.00
N TYR A 10 46.69 7.03 -20.98
CA TYR A 10 46.76 7.40 -19.56
C TYR A 10 48.25 7.42 -19.18
N THR A 11 48.81 8.61 -18.91
CA THR A 11 50.20 8.87 -18.46
C THR A 11 50.20 10.34 -17.98
N LEU A 12 50.73 10.83 -16.86
CA LEU A 12 51.86 10.53 -15.95
C LEU A 12 51.48 11.08 -14.55
N ALA A 13 51.69 10.40 -13.41
CA ALA A 13 52.94 10.13 -12.67
C ALA A 13 53.58 11.36 -11.97
N PHE A 14 53.60 11.35 -10.62
CA PHE A 14 54.63 11.91 -9.71
C PHE A 14 54.52 11.13 -8.37
N SER A 15 55.40 10.14 -8.11
CA SER A 15 56.69 10.23 -7.40
C SER A 15 56.58 10.77 -5.97
N THR A 16 56.44 9.90 -4.96
CA THR A 16 57.49 9.37 -4.04
C THR A 16 58.12 10.40 -3.08
N LEU A 17 58.02 10.21 -1.75
CA LEU A 17 59.10 9.66 -0.91
C LEU A 17 58.71 9.63 0.59
N VAL A 18 59.10 8.53 1.24
CA VAL A 18 58.93 8.10 2.65
C VAL A 18 60.10 8.61 3.51
N LEU A 19 59.94 8.82 4.85
CA LEU A 19 60.73 8.17 5.95
C LEU A 19 60.57 8.83 7.37
N ALA A 20 60.19 7.99 8.36
CA ALA A 20 60.43 7.95 9.84
C ALA A 20 60.46 9.25 10.71
N GLY A 21 59.60 9.44 11.73
CA GLY A 21 59.70 8.95 13.15
C GLY A 21 60.42 9.99 14.06
N CYS A 22 59.96 10.54 15.20
CA CYS A 22 59.06 10.10 16.29
C CYS A 22 58.53 11.29 17.17
N THR A 23 57.34 11.06 17.79
CA THR A 23 56.77 11.50 19.11
C THR A 23 56.58 13.02 19.40
N THR A 24 55.44 13.55 19.88
CA THR A 24 54.52 13.15 20.97
C THR A 24 53.10 13.77 20.86
N ALA A 25 52.09 13.02 21.33
CA ALA A 25 50.87 13.43 22.07
C ALA A 25 49.57 13.91 21.34
N SER A 26 48.73 12.92 21.03
CA SER A 26 47.30 12.76 21.42
C SER A 26 46.28 13.91 21.26
N LYS A 27 45.37 13.78 20.28
CA LYS A 27 43.90 13.81 20.51
C LYS A 27 43.12 13.17 19.35
N LYS A 28 42.75 11.89 19.53
CA LYS A 28 41.53 11.20 19.04
C LYS A 28 41.02 11.67 17.65
N THR A 29 41.46 11.07 16.55
CA THR A 29 40.84 9.87 15.91
C THR A 29 39.37 10.14 15.60
N ASP A 30 38.85 10.26 14.37
CA ASP A 30 39.30 10.12 12.98
C ASP A 30 38.24 10.98 12.21
N GLY A 31 38.54 11.72 11.14
CA GLY A 31 38.98 11.20 9.86
C GLY A 31 37.84 11.29 8.85
N GLN A 32 38.14 11.93 7.71
CA GLN A 32 37.47 11.87 6.41
C GLN A 32 36.45 12.97 6.03
N ALA A 33 36.98 13.83 5.15
CA ALA A 33 36.27 14.72 4.25
C ALA A 33 35.29 13.99 3.32
N ALA A 34 34.12 14.60 3.12
CA ALA A 34 33.47 14.82 1.82
C ALA A 34 32.06 15.39 2.06
N THR A 35 31.81 16.62 1.64
CA THR A 35 30.47 17.07 1.25
C THR A 35 30.41 16.88 -0.27
N PRO A 36 29.31 16.39 -0.91
CA PRO A 36 27.91 16.45 -0.48
C PRO A 36 27.10 15.14 -0.70
N ALA A 37 26.12 14.87 0.17
CA ALA A 37 25.04 13.93 -0.14
C ALA A 37 23.78 14.34 0.62
N ASP A 38 23.05 15.24 -0.01
CA ASP A 38 21.60 15.36 0.10
C ASP A 38 21.00 13.98 -0.26
N GLN A 39 20.87 13.05 0.69
CA GLN A 39 19.98 11.88 0.70
C GLN A 39 19.85 11.34 2.13
N ALA A 40 19.53 12.20 3.09
CA ALA A 40 18.75 11.75 4.24
C ALA A 40 17.31 11.66 3.74
N SER A 41 17.00 10.49 3.20
CA SER A 41 15.73 10.07 2.66
C SER A 41 14.58 10.85 3.28
N SER A 42 13.90 11.62 2.43
CA SER A 42 12.49 11.95 2.59
C SER A 42 11.67 10.66 2.59
N GLN A 43 11.92 9.82 3.59
CA GLN A 43 10.95 8.88 4.10
C GLN A 43 9.98 9.72 4.95
N GLN A 44 9.38 10.70 4.26
CA GLN A 44 8.07 11.23 4.59
C GLN A 44 7.27 10.00 4.92
N ALA A 45 6.80 9.93 6.17
CA ALA A 45 5.81 8.96 6.61
C ALA A 45 4.70 8.99 5.57
N SER A 46 4.83 8.08 4.61
CA SER A 46 3.95 7.99 3.47
C SER A 46 2.76 7.32 4.10
N ALA A 47 1.79 8.13 4.54
CA ALA A 47 0.50 7.63 4.96
C ALA A 47 0.10 6.62 3.89
N ALA A 48 -0.19 5.39 4.33
CA ALA A 48 -0.37 4.26 3.42
C ALA A 48 -1.29 4.69 2.28
N SER A 49 -0.82 4.56 1.04
CA SER A 49 -1.57 5.05 -0.12
C SER A 49 -2.69 4.07 -0.40
N VAL A 50 -3.90 4.38 0.09
CA VAL A 50 -5.09 3.55 -0.12
C VAL A 50 -5.85 4.05 -1.34
N GLU A 51 -6.00 3.15 -2.31
CA GLU A 51 -6.60 3.44 -3.59
C GLU A 51 -7.55 2.30 -3.98
N PHE A 52 -8.68 2.65 -4.57
CA PHE A 52 -9.64 1.68 -5.08
C PHE A 52 -9.73 1.81 -6.59
N TYR A 53 -9.72 0.68 -7.28
CA TYR A 53 -9.77 0.58 -8.73
C TYR A 53 -10.90 -0.35 -9.13
N VAL A 54 -11.58 -0.04 -10.24
CA VAL A 54 -12.47 -1.01 -10.87
C VAL A 54 -11.61 -2.02 -11.62
N ALA A 55 -11.87 -3.30 -11.38
CA ALA A 55 -11.16 -4.41 -11.96
C ALA A 55 -12.11 -5.46 -12.55
N GLN A 56 -11.65 -6.21 -13.54
CA GLN A 56 -12.43 -7.21 -14.24
C GLN A 56 -11.55 -8.39 -14.63
N ALA A 57 -12.15 -9.58 -14.74
CA ALA A 57 -11.45 -10.81 -15.09
C ALA A 57 -11.07 -10.90 -16.58
N LYS A 58 -11.75 -10.14 -17.45
CA LYS A 58 -11.51 -10.14 -18.89
C LYS A 58 -10.72 -8.91 -19.32
N ALA A 59 -9.78 -9.09 -20.25
CA ALA A 59 -9.06 -7.97 -20.87
C ALA A 59 -10.03 -7.00 -21.55
N GLY A 60 -9.67 -5.72 -21.54
CA GLY A 60 -10.43 -4.64 -22.17
C GLY A 60 -9.50 -3.47 -22.50
N ASP A 61 -9.94 -2.61 -23.41
CA ASP A 61 -9.15 -1.46 -23.86
C ASP A 61 -8.76 -0.53 -22.70
N GLY A 62 -7.48 -0.18 -22.64
CA GLY A 62 -6.95 0.76 -21.65
C GLY A 62 -6.85 0.23 -20.21
N LEU A 63 -7.06 -1.08 -19.99
CA LEU A 63 -6.90 -1.70 -18.68
C LEU A 63 -5.46 -2.18 -18.46
N MET A 64 -4.98 -2.04 -17.23
CA MET A 64 -3.69 -2.59 -16.81
C MET A 64 -3.86 -4.01 -16.32
N GLU A 65 -3.05 -4.93 -16.84
CA GLU A 65 -2.99 -6.30 -16.36
C GLU A 65 -2.15 -6.38 -15.07
N VAL A 66 -2.73 -6.97 -14.04
CA VAL A 66 -2.06 -7.36 -12.80
C VAL A 66 -2.14 -8.87 -12.68
N LYS A 67 -0.97 -9.51 -12.53
CA LYS A 67 -0.89 -10.96 -12.30
C LYS A 67 -1.28 -11.26 -10.85
N VAL A 68 -2.29 -12.09 -10.68
CA VAL A 68 -2.78 -12.60 -9.41
C VAL A 68 -2.65 -14.13 -9.40
N PRO A 69 -2.63 -14.78 -8.23
CA PRO A 69 -2.51 -16.24 -8.14
C PRO A 69 -3.58 -16.99 -8.97
N ASP A 70 -4.78 -16.41 -9.06
CA ASP A 70 -5.93 -16.95 -9.80
C ASP A 70 -5.93 -16.59 -11.31
N GLY A 71 -4.90 -15.92 -11.83
CA GLY A 71 -4.76 -15.55 -13.25
C GLY A 71 -4.37 -14.09 -13.49
N SER A 72 -5.04 -13.43 -14.44
CA SER A 72 -4.79 -12.02 -14.77
C SER A 72 -6.02 -11.19 -14.41
N LEU A 73 -5.82 -10.15 -13.61
CA LEU A 73 -6.84 -9.17 -13.25
C LEU A 73 -6.57 -7.88 -14.04
N TYR A 74 -7.59 -7.37 -14.73
CA TYR A 74 -7.47 -6.16 -15.53
C TYR A 74 -8.12 -5.00 -14.79
N MET A 75 -7.35 -3.97 -14.43
CA MET A 75 -7.82 -2.84 -13.64
C MET A 75 -7.67 -1.51 -14.38
N GLN A 76 -8.51 -0.55 -14.01
CA GLN A 76 -8.42 0.80 -14.57
C GLN A 76 -7.10 1.50 -14.17
N ARG A 77 -6.65 2.42 -15.02
CA ARG A 77 -5.41 3.20 -14.78
C ARG A 77 -5.53 4.24 -13.69
N GLN A 78 -6.75 4.65 -13.36
CA GLN A 78 -7.03 5.72 -12.40
C GLN A 78 -7.83 5.17 -11.22
N PRO A 79 -7.51 5.59 -9.99
CA PRO A 79 -8.29 5.22 -8.83
C PRO A 79 -9.66 5.92 -8.88
N VAL A 80 -10.70 5.17 -8.57
CA VAL A 80 -12.08 5.70 -8.50
C VAL A 80 -12.40 6.27 -7.11
N LEU A 81 -11.76 5.74 -6.07
CA LEU A 81 -11.85 6.20 -4.69
C LEU A 81 -10.46 6.14 -4.06
N THR A 82 -10.25 6.95 -3.03
CA THR A 82 -8.98 7.06 -2.33
C THR A 82 -9.19 7.03 -0.82
N ARG A 83 -8.09 7.06 -0.05
CA ARG A 83 -8.14 7.21 1.41
C ARG A 83 -8.97 8.40 1.90
N ALA A 84 -8.97 9.52 1.16
CA ALA A 84 -9.71 10.71 1.52
C ALA A 84 -11.23 10.51 1.49
N ASP A 85 -11.70 9.53 0.72
CA ASP A 85 -13.11 9.18 0.63
C ASP A 85 -13.56 8.27 1.80
N LEU A 86 -12.63 7.81 2.65
CA LEU A 86 -12.90 6.95 3.81
C LEU A 86 -12.96 7.75 5.11
N THR A 87 -13.97 7.45 5.91
CA THR A 87 -14.09 7.93 7.30
C THR A 87 -13.47 6.94 8.28
N GLU A 88 -13.65 5.64 8.05
CA GLU A 88 -13.24 4.60 9.02
C GLU A 88 -12.90 3.27 8.33
N ALA A 89 -11.98 2.51 8.94
CA ALA A 89 -11.69 1.12 8.62
C ALA A 89 -11.59 0.29 9.91
N ALA A 90 -12.28 -0.84 9.97
CA ALA A 90 -12.37 -1.70 11.15
C ALA A 90 -12.34 -3.20 10.77
N ALA A 91 -11.71 -3.99 11.63
CA ALA A 91 -11.82 -5.45 11.60
C ALA A 91 -13.12 -5.87 12.26
N LEU A 92 -13.89 -6.73 11.61
CA LEU A 92 -15.18 -7.23 12.06
C LEU A 92 -15.17 -8.76 12.08
N VAL A 93 -15.95 -9.35 12.96
CA VAL A 93 -16.19 -10.81 13.02
C VAL A 93 -17.69 -11.03 13.07
N ASP A 94 -18.21 -11.92 12.23
CA ASP A 94 -19.63 -12.24 12.23
C ASP A 94 -20.02 -13.28 13.31
N ARG A 95 -21.29 -13.65 13.35
CA ARG A 95 -21.82 -14.66 14.29
C ARG A 95 -21.29 -16.08 14.03
N GLN A 96 -20.83 -16.35 12.82
CA GLN A 96 -20.27 -17.64 12.39
C GLN A 96 -18.74 -17.70 12.60
N GLY A 97 -18.14 -16.65 13.15
CA GLY A 97 -16.69 -16.55 13.35
C GLY A 97 -15.92 -16.20 12.07
N GLN A 98 -16.61 -15.80 11.00
CA GLN A 98 -15.96 -15.33 9.77
C GLN A 98 -15.43 -13.92 9.97
N ASN A 99 -14.23 -13.66 9.44
CA ASN A 99 -13.52 -12.41 9.62
C ASN A 99 -13.72 -11.51 8.40
N PHE A 100 -13.94 -10.23 8.66
CA PHE A 100 -14.19 -9.22 7.63
C PHE A 100 -13.42 -7.94 7.92
N VAL A 101 -13.15 -7.19 6.87
CA VAL A 101 -12.74 -5.78 6.98
C VAL A 101 -13.92 -4.93 6.54
N GLY A 102 -14.40 -4.08 7.45
CA GLY A 102 -15.44 -3.10 7.20
C GLY A 102 -14.85 -1.71 6.96
N LEU A 103 -15.28 -1.07 5.88
CA LEU A 103 -14.89 0.28 5.48
C LEU A 103 -16.12 1.17 5.49
N ARG A 104 -16.01 2.34 6.12
CA ARG A 104 -17.04 3.38 6.09
C ARG A 104 -16.54 4.56 5.28
N PHE A 105 -17.32 4.95 4.29
CA PHE A 105 -17.02 6.07 3.41
C PHE A 105 -17.64 7.36 3.97
N THR A 106 -17.05 8.49 3.60
CA THR A 106 -17.65 9.80 3.79
C THR A 106 -18.92 9.92 2.94
N GLU A 107 -19.76 10.92 3.19
CA GLU A 107 -20.96 11.13 2.37
C GLU A 107 -20.61 11.32 0.88
N ALA A 108 -19.56 12.08 0.57
CA ALA A 108 -19.06 12.26 -0.79
C ALA A 108 -18.53 10.94 -1.38
N GLY A 109 -17.76 10.19 -0.59
CA GLY A 109 -17.24 8.87 -0.99
C GLY A 109 -18.35 7.85 -1.24
N ALA A 110 -19.40 7.83 -0.40
CA ALA A 110 -20.55 6.96 -0.54
C ALA A 110 -21.34 7.24 -1.83
N ARG A 111 -21.51 8.52 -2.19
CA ARG A 111 -22.16 8.91 -3.46
C ARG A 111 -21.35 8.44 -4.68
N LYS A 112 -20.02 8.65 -4.66
CA LYS A 112 -19.12 8.13 -5.71
C LYS A 112 -19.16 6.61 -5.78
N LEU A 113 -19.07 5.93 -4.64
CA LEU A 113 -19.12 4.47 -4.55
C LEU A 113 -20.42 3.92 -5.11
N ASN A 114 -21.56 4.56 -4.82
CA ASN A 114 -22.86 4.18 -5.38
C ASN A 114 -22.89 4.31 -6.91
N ASP A 115 -22.42 5.44 -7.46
CA ASP A 115 -22.40 5.65 -8.91
C ASP A 115 -21.49 4.62 -9.62
N ILE A 116 -20.29 4.39 -9.08
CA ILE A 116 -19.34 3.43 -9.63
C ILE A 116 -19.87 2.01 -9.50
N SER A 117 -20.35 1.59 -8.33
CA SER A 117 -20.85 0.23 -8.11
C SER A 117 -22.07 -0.08 -8.98
N SER A 118 -23.01 0.87 -9.12
CA SER A 118 -24.20 0.71 -9.97
C SER A 118 -23.85 0.48 -11.44
N LYS A 119 -22.77 1.09 -11.94
CA LYS A 119 -22.29 0.94 -13.32
C LYS A 119 -21.41 -0.30 -13.53
N ASN A 120 -20.93 -0.92 -12.45
CA ASN A 120 -19.92 -1.98 -12.48
C ASN A 120 -20.39 -3.26 -11.76
N ILE A 121 -21.69 -3.54 -11.76
CA ILE A 121 -22.23 -4.79 -11.21
C ILE A 121 -21.62 -5.98 -11.94
N GLY A 122 -21.13 -6.95 -11.18
CA GLY A 122 -20.44 -8.14 -11.68
C GLY A 122 -18.93 -8.00 -11.86
N ASN A 123 -18.40 -6.76 -11.85
CA ASN A 123 -16.97 -6.48 -11.82
C ASN A 123 -16.42 -6.56 -10.38
N MET A 124 -15.12 -6.38 -10.22
CA MET A 124 -14.42 -6.42 -8.94
C MET A 124 -13.95 -5.02 -8.56
N LEU A 125 -13.90 -4.74 -7.26
CA LEU A 125 -13.34 -3.52 -6.72
C LEU A 125 -11.99 -3.85 -6.11
N ALA A 126 -10.90 -3.58 -6.83
CA ALA A 126 -9.55 -3.81 -6.37
C ALA A 126 -9.14 -2.74 -5.35
N LEU A 127 -8.77 -3.18 -4.15
CA LEU A 127 -8.19 -2.38 -3.09
C LEU A 127 -6.67 -2.52 -3.15
N VAL A 128 -5.99 -1.42 -3.42
CA VAL A 128 -4.53 -1.32 -3.47
C VAL A 128 -4.07 -0.48 -2.28
N ILE A 129 -3.10 -1.00 -1.54
CA ILE A 129 -2.44 -0.29 -0.43
C ILE A 129 -0.94 -0.35 -0.69
N ASP A 130 -0.27 0.80 -0.68
CA ASP A 130 1.18 0.90 -0.89
C ASP A 130 1.66 0.21 -2.20
N ARG A 131 0.81 0.28 -3.24
CA ARG A 131 0.99 -0.37 -4.56
C ARG A 131 0.90 -1.90 -4.55
N GLU A 132 0.41 -2.49 -3.47
CA GLU A 132 0.11 -3.92 -3.36
C GLU A 132 -1.40 -4.15 -3.45
N LEU A 133 -1.83 -5.11 -4.28
CA LEU A 133 -3.23 -5.52 -4.34
C LEU A 133 -3.58 -6.33 -3.08
N VAL A 134 -4.36 -5.74 -2.18
CA VAL A 134 -4.72 -6.34 -0.89
C VAL A 134 -5.98 -7.18 -0.99
N ALA A 135 -7.00 -6.69 -1.69
CA ALA A 135 -8.26 -7.40 -1.87
C ALA A 135 -8.94 -6.98 -3.17
N ALA A 136 -9.80 -7.84 -3.71
CA ALA A 136 -10.60 -7.52 -4.88
C ALA A 136 -12.03 -8.09 -4.77
N PRO A 137 -12.86 -7.62 -3.81
CA PRO A 137 -14.24 -8.09 -3.68
C PRO A 137 -15.06 -7.85 -4.95
N ARG A 138 -15.95 -8.78 -5.26
CA ARG A 138 -16.88 -8.63 -6.39
C ARG A 138 -18.03 -7.69 -6.01
N ILE A 139 -18.36 -6.79 -6.92
CA ILE A 139 -19.51 -5.88 -6.81
C ILE A 139 -20.77 -6.67 -7.18
N ALA A 140 -21.48 -7.16 -6.18
CA ALA A 140 -22.72 -7.93 -6.37
C ALA A 140 -23.97 -7.05 -6.46
N GLU A 141 -23.97 -5.91 -5.78
CA GLU A 141 -25.09 -4.97 -5.70
C GLU A 141 -24.61 -3.52 -5.63
N PRO A 142 -25.48 -2.53 -5.93
CA PRO A 142 -25.18 -1.11 -5.71
C PRO A 142 -24.85 -0.82 -4.23
N LEU A 143 -23.69 -0.21 -3.99
CA LEU A 143 -23.16 0.09 -2.67
C LEU A 143 -23.62 1.48 -2.19
N ASN A 144 -24.93 1.63 -2.02
CA ASN A 144 -25.58 2.89 -1.62
C ASN A 144 -25.49 3.20 -0.11
N ARG A 145 -25.11 2.21 0.71
CA ARG A 145 -25.04 2.34 2.18
C ARG A 145 -23.78 3.07 2.68
N GLY A 146 -22.87 3.43 1.77
CA GLY A 146 -21.59 4.05 2.13
C GLY A 146 -20.67 3.14 2.96
N VAL A 147 -20.93 1.83 2.93
CA VAL A 147 -20.11 0.81 3.60
C VAL A 147 -19.71 -0.26 2.62
N LEU A 148 -18.48 -0.75 2.76
CA LEU A 148 -17.96 -1.89 2.03
C LEU A 148 -17.41 -2.88 3.05
N ALA A 149 -17.78 -4.15 2.91
CA ALA A 149 -17.23 -5.23 3.73
C ALA A 149 -16.72 -6.34 2.82
N PHE A 150 -15.53 -6.86 3.11
CA PHE A 150 -14.96 -8.00 2.41
C PHE A 150 -14.37 -9.00 3.40
N GLY A 151 -14.49 -10.29 3.07
CA GLY A 151 -14.01 -11.38 3.89
C GLY A 151 -12.49 -11.52 3.83
N VAL A 152 -11.88 -11.96 4.93
CA VAL A 152 -10.44 -12.18 5.06
C VAL A 152 -10.16 -13.49 5.81
N PRO A 153 -9.00 -14.14 5.59
CA PRO A 153 -8.75 -15.50 6.08
C PRO A 153 -8.57 -15.58 7.60
N SER A 154 -8.27 -14.48 8.29
CA SER A 154 -8.06 -14.48 9.75
C SER A 154 -8.37 -13.12 10.38
N ALA A 155 -8.66 -13.13 11.68
CA ALA A 155 -8.86 -11.90 12.48
C ALA A 155 -7.61 -11.01 12.44
N LYS A 156 -6.42 -11.62 12.51
CA LYS A 156 -5.14 -10.91 12.43
C LYS A 156 -5.01 -10.16 11.10
N ALA A 157 -5.28 -10.83 9.99
CA ALA A 157 -5.27 -10.19 8.66
C ALA A 157 -6.28 -9.04 8.59
N ALA A 158 -7.48 -9.21 9.16
CA ALA A 158 -8.47 -8.14 9.23
C ALA A 158 -7.94 -6.89 9.94
N SER A 159 -7.31 -7.09 11.11
CA SER A 159 -6.74 -6.00 11.92
C SER A 159 -5.58 -5.31 11.21
N GLU A 160 -4.67 -6.08 10.61
CA GLU A 160 -3.51 -5.54 9.88
C GLU A 160 -3.94 -4.73 8.65
N ILE A 161 -4.91 -5.22 7.88
CA ILE A 161 -5.46 -4.51 6.72
C ILE A 161 -6.17 -3.23 7.17
N ALA A 162 -7.02 -3.29 8.20
CA ALA A 162 -7.73 -2.12 8.69
C ALA A 162 -6.78 -1.03 9.20
N ALA A 163 -5.71 -1.41 9.91
CA ALA A 163 -4.68 -0.50 10.40
C ALA A 163 -3.90 0.16 9.25
N LYS A 164 -3.48 -0.64 8.26
CA LYS A 164 -2.87 -0.15 7.02
C LYS A 164 -3.76 0.86 6.32
N ILE A 165 -5.06 0.58 6.20
CA ILE A 165 -6.01 1.51 5.55
C ILE A 165 -6.12 2.81 6.32
N ARG A 166 -6.21 2.75 7.64
CA ARG A 166 -6.39 3.95 8.46
C ARG A 166 -5.15 4.85 8.45
N GLY A 167 -3.97 4.28 8.23
CA GLY A 167 -2.69 4.98 8.14
C GLY A 167 -1.82 4.82 9.38
N ASP A 168 -2.31 4.09 10.38
CA ASP A 168 -1.56 3.61 11.55
C ASP A 168 -0.72 2.40 11.17
N ALA A 169 0.32 2.63 10.36
CA ALA A 169 1.44 1.71 10.26
C ALA A 169 2.22 1.72 11.59
N GLY A 170 1.69 1.05 12.61
CA GLY A 170 2.36 0.89 13.90
C GLY A 170 1.50 1.12 15.13
N ALA A 171 0.38 0.41 15.27
CA ALA A 171 -0.14 0.09 16.59
C ALA A 171 -0.72 -1.32 16.55
N PRO A 172 -0.20 -2.29 17.34
CA PRO A 172 -0.93 -3.52 17.56
C PRO A 172 -2.29 -3.13 18.13
N ALA A 173 -3.36 -3.71 17.59
CA ALA A 173 -4.70 -3.55 18.10
C ALA A 173 -4.74 -3.95 19.57
N ALA A 174 -4.55 -2.99 20.47
CA ALA A 174 -4.96 -3.10 21.85
C ALA A 174 -6.47 -3.32 21.81
N GLY A 175 -6.89 -4.48 22.32
CA GLY A 175 -8.21 -5.06 22.11
C GLY A 175 -9.33 -4.05 22.28
N VAL A 176 -10.15 -3.91 21.24
CA VAL A 176 -11.51 -3.40 21.39
C VAL A 176 -12.42 -4.60 21.69
N PRO A 177 -13.16 -4.59 22.81
CA PRO A 177 -14.11 -5.65 23.11
C PRO A 177 -15.19 -5.64 22.04
N ALA A 178 -15.58 -6.84 21.61
CA ALA A 178 -16.70 -7.07 20.73
C ALA A 178 -17.90 -6.22 21.17
N ALA A 179 -18.36 -5.31 20.30
CA ALA A 179 -19.60 -4.58 20.52
C ALA A 179 -20.73 -5.61 20.72
N PRO A 180 -21.54 -5.48 21.80
CA PRO A 180 -22.57 -6.45 22.10
C PRO A 180 -23.61 -6.42 20.98
N ALA A 181 -23.87 -7.61 20.43
CA ALA A 181 -24.84 -7.77 19.37
C ALA A 181 -26.25 -7.26 19.75
N PRO A 182 -27.03 -6.73 18.79
CA PRO A 182 -28.43 -6.42 19.03
C PRO A 182 -29.18 -7.71 19.38
N LYS A 183 -29.88 -7.70 20.51
CA LYS A 183 -30.77 -8.80 20.93
C LYS A 183 -31.87 -8.97 19.88
N PRO A 184 -32.19 -10.20 19.46
CA PRO A 184 -33.36 -10.42 18.60
C PRO A 184 -34.62 -10.07 19.38
N ALA A 185 -35.42 -9.15 18.83
CA ALA A 185 -36.73 -8.83 19.37
C ALA A 185 -37.62 -10.09 19.35
N PRO A 186 -38.38 -10.36 20.41
CA PRO A 186 -39.40 -11.41 20.36
C PRO A 186 -40.51 -10.99 19.39
N LYS A 187 -40.88 -11.89 18.47
CA LYS A 187 -42.11 -11.76 17.68
C LYS A 187 -43.34 -11.90 18.59
N PRO A 188 -44.47 -11.24 18.24
CA PRO A 188 -45.70 -11.24 19.04
C PRO A 188 -46.34 -12.63 19.14
#